data_AF-M0H083-F1
#
_entry.id   AF-M0H083-F1
#
_cell.length_a   1.000
_cell.length_b   1.000
_cell.length_c   1.000
_cell.angle_alpha   90.00
_cell.angle_beta   90.00
_cell.angle_gamma   90.00
#
_symmetry.space_group_name_H-M   'P 1'
#
loop_
_entity.id
_entity.type
_entity.pdbx_description
1 polymer ?
#
loop_
_entity_poly.entity_id
_entity_poly.type
_entity_poly.pdbx_seq_one_letter_code
_entity_poly.pdbx_strand_id
1 'polypeptide(L)'
;MTEYDEDLIPSHTLESNGCEWSYEKFDSRTHQWTRPLDEEEIDWDVSNVDLVGTDIPVRVVSLELHDKWTVQVLETSGPDHHRPGFTETISSEFVFSTDDLREAVETVEEFVTRLS
;
A
#
# COMPACT_ATOMS: atom_id res chain seq x y z
N MET A 1 15.92 -17.81 8.55
CA MET A 1 15.18 -16.87 7.69
C MET A 1 14.24 -17.71 6.87
N THR A 2 12.96 -17.36 6.80
CA THR A 2 12.03 -18.08 5.93
C THR A 2 12.35 -17.65 4.51
N GLU A 3 13.06 -18.51 3.78
CA GLU A 3 13.28 -18.32 2.35
C GLU A 3 11.93 -18.57 1.65
N TYR A 4 11.45 -17.57 0.93
CA TYR A 4 10.26 -17.64 0.09
C TYR A 4 10.64 -17.35 -1.35
N ASP A 5 9.80 -17.76 -2.28
CA ASP A 5 10.05 -17.60 -3.70
C ASP A 5 9.76 -16.15 -4.13
N GLU A 6 10.78 -15.30 -4.07
CA GLU A 6 10.66 -13.87 -4.37
C GLU A 6 10.20 -13.59 -5.81
N ASP A 7 10.42 -14.54 -6.72
CA ASP A 7 10.04 -14.45 -8.13
C ASP A 7 8.51 -14.42 -8.31
N LEU A 8 7.76 -14.90 -7.30
CA LEU A 8 6.30 -14.80 -7.28
C LEU A 8 5.80 -13.39 -6.96
N ILE A 9 6.63 -12.53 -6.38
CA ILE A 9 6.21 -11.18 -5.98
C ILE A 9 6.43 -10.24 -7.17
N PRO A 10 5.42 -9.45 -7.59
CA PRO A 10 5.56 -8.52 -8.69
C PRO A 10 6.49 -7.37 -8.29
N SER A 11 7.79 -7.54 -8.53
CA SER A 11 8.83 -6.59 -8.17
C SER A 11 9.02 -5.46 -9.19
N HIS A 12 7.95 -5.11 -9.91
CA HIS A 12 7.93 -4.09 -10.95
C HIS A 12 6.81 -3.09 -10.69
N THR A 13 6.87 -1.93 -11.34
CA THR A 13 5.78 -0.96 -11.33
C THR A 13 4.52 -1.62 -11.86
N LEU A 14 3.46 -1.62 -11.06
CA LEU A 14 2.15 -2.14 -11.46
C LEU A 14 1.36 -1.01 -12.10
N GLU A 15 0.71 -1.27 -13.23
CA GLU A 15 -0.21 -0.33 -13.87
C GLU A 15 -1.61 -0.93 -13.85
N SER A 16 -2.56 -0.22 -13.25
CA SER A 16 -3.97 -0.61 -13.30
C SER A 16 -4.85 0.62 -13.44
N ASN A 17 -5.89 0.53 -14.27
CA ASN A 17 -6.82 1.61 -14.67
C ASN A 17 -6.20 2.98 -15.01
N GLY A 18 -4.92 3.03 -15.39
CA GLY A 18 -4.21 4.27 -15.70
C GLY A 18 -3.45 4.88 -14.52
N CYS A 19 -3.51 4.27 -13.33
CA CYS A 19 -2.65 4.61 -12.20
C CYS A 19 -1.39 3.73 -12.19
N GLU A 20 -0.24 4.38 -12.07
CA GLU A 20 1.06 3.73 -11.90
C GLU A 20 1.40 3.57 -10.41
N TRP A 21 1.70 2.35 -9.99
CA TRP A 21 2.09 1.99 -8.64
C TRP A 21 3.57 1.61 -8.61
N SER A 22 4.39 2.44 -7.96
CA SER A 22 5.83 2.24 -7.85
C SER A 22 6.15 1.17 -6.81
N TYR A 23 6.89 0.14 -7.21
CA TYR A 23 7.34 -0.92 -6.31
C TYR A 23 8.62 -0.51 -5.56
N GLU A 24 8.62 -0.71 -4.24
CA GLU A 24 9.79 -0.58 -3.38
C GLU A 24 9.87 -1.77 -2.41
N LYS A 25 11.08 -2.32 -2.26
CA LYS A 25 11.37 -3.35 -1.26
C LYS A 25 12.11 -2.71 -0.09
N PHE A 26 11.47 -2.63 1.06
CA PHE A 26 12.05 -2.02 2.27
C PHE A 26 13.04 -2.95 2.97
N ASP A 27 12.67 -4.22 3.10
CA ASP A 27 13.43 -5.22 3.84
C ASP A 27 13.25 -6.61 3.21
N SER A 28 13.95 -7.61 3.74
CA SER A 28 13.85 -9.02 3.33
C SER A 28 12.46 -9.67 3.46
N ARG A 29 11.45 -8.92 3.93
CA ARG A 29 10.10 -9.41 4.23
C ARG A 29 8.99 -8.41 3.91
N THR A 30 9.34 -7.22 3.43
CA THR A 30 8.39 -6.10 3.28
C THR A 30 8.52 -5.54 1.88
N HIS A 31 7.42 -5.61 1.17
CA HIS A 31 7.27 -5.19 -0.22
C HIS A 31 6.14 -4.18 -0.28
N GLN A 32 6.34 -3.05 -0.94
CA GLN A 32 5.34 -1.99 -1.02
C GLN A 32 5.15 -1.53 -2.46
N TRP A 33 3.90 -1.19 -2.77
CA TRP A 33 3.50 -0.52 -3.99
C TRP A 33 2.86 0.79 -3.60
N THR A 34 3.44 1.90 -4.05
CA THR A 34 3.00 3.24 -3.68
C THR A 34 2.53 3.99 -4.92
N ARG A 35 1.38 4.65 -4.83
CA ARG A 35 0.94 5.62 -5.83
C ARG A 35 0.54 6.95 -5.19
N PRO A 36 0.78 8.07 -5.86
CA PRO A 36 0.18 9.33 -5.45
C PRO A 36 -1.34 9.31 -5.62
N LEU A 37 -2.02 10.02 -4.74
CA LEU A 37 -3.44 10.34 -4.88
C LEU A 37 -3.61 11.52 -5.84
N ASP A 38 -4.61 11.43 -6.71
CA ASP A 38 -5.04 12.57 -7.52
C ASP A 38 -5.81 13.58 -6.67
N GLU A 39 -5.79 14.86 -7.05
CA GLU A 39 -6.48 15.94 -6.32
C GLU A 39 -7.99 15.66 -6.17
N GLU A 40 -8.59 14.94 -7.12
CA GLU A 40 -10.01 14.56 -7.10
C GLU A 40 -10.33 13.46 -6.08
N GLU A 41 -9.34 12.69 -5.65
CA GLU A 41 -9.50 11.62 -4.64
C GLU A 41 -9.35 12.13 -3.20
N ILE A 42 -8.82 13.35 -3.03
CA ILE A 42 -8.52 13.92 -1.72
C ILE A 42 -9.70 14.79 -1.27
N ASP A 43 -10.45 14.31 -0.28
CA ASP A 43 -11.63 15.01 0.30
C ASP A 43 -11.25 16.14 1.30
N TRP A 44 -9.97 16.46 1.43
CA TRP A 44 -9.44 17.42 2.41
C TRP A 44 -8.35 18.31 1.80
N ASP A 45 -8.13 19.49 2.40
CA ASP A 45 -7.11 20.42 1.90
C ASP A 45 -5.71 20.02 2.37
N VAL A 46 -4.85 19.66 1.41
CA VAL A 46 -3.48 19.17 1.66
C VAL A 46 -2.65 20.15 2.48
N SER A 47 -2.91 21.45 2.37
CA SER A 47 -2.19 22.50 3.09
C SER A 47 -2.50 22.54 4.59
N ASN A 48 -3.56 21.85 5.04
CA ASN A 48 -3.92 21.78 6.45
C ASN A 48 -3.12 20.74 7.23
N VAL A 49 -2.29 19.93 6.55
CA VAL A 49 -1.57 18.81 7.15
C VAL A 49 -0.11 18.84 6.72
N ASP A 50 0.79 18.70 7.68
CA ASP A 50 2.20 18.42 7.39
C ASP A 50 2.37 16.95 7.01
N LEU A 51 2.68 16.69 5.74
CA LEU A 51 2.89 15.34 5.23
C LEU A 51 4.19 14.73 5.78
N VAL A 52 4.12 13.47 6.21
CA VAL A 52 5.25 12.78 6.82
C VAL A 52 5.68 11.61 5.95
N GLY A 53 6.93 11.64 5.49
CA GLY A 53 7.51 10.58 4.66
C GLY A 53 7.09 10.62 3.20
N THR A 54 6.34 11.65 2.79
CA THR A 54 5.92 11.90 1.41
C THR A 54 5.74 13.40 1.16
N ASP A 55 5.94 13.84 -0.08
CA ASP A 55 5.71 15.23 -0.52
C ASP A 55 4.26 15.49 -0.96
N ILE A 56 3.50 14.43 -1.25
CA ILE A 56 2.09 14.46 -1.67
C ILE A 56 1.31 13.32 -1.00
N PRO A 57 -0.02 13.41 -0.83
CA PRO A 57 -0.79 12.29 -0.31
C PRO A 57 -0.65 11.05 -1.20
N VAL A 58 -0.44 9.89 -0.59
CA VAL A 58 -0.20 8.62 -1.28
C VAL A 58 -1.11 7.52 -0.76
N ARG A 59 -1.33 6.51 -1.61
CA ARG A 59 -1.78 5.17 -1.22
C ARG A 59 -0.62 4.19 -1.29
N VAL A 60 -0.60 3.26 -0.36
CA VAL A 60 0.43 2.22 -0.26
C VAL A 60 -0.27 0.87 -0.09
N VAL A 61 0.01 -0.09 -0.96
CA VAL A 61 -0.27 -1.50 -0.72
C VAL A 61 1.00 -2.13 -0.16
N SER A 62 0.93 -2.69 1.03
CA SER A 62 2.06 -3.32 1.74
C SER A 62 1.83 -4.83 1.85
N LEU A 63 2.81 -5.62 1.41
CA LEU A 63 2.89 -7.06 1.60
C LEU A 63 4.04 -7.36 2.57
N GLU A 64 3.71 -7.97 3.70
CA GLU A 64 4.64 -8.18 4.81
C GLU A 64 4.61 -9.63 5.30
N LEU A 65 5.80 -10.23 5.48
CA LEU A 65 5.96 -11.56 6.09
C LEU A 65 6.34 -11.43 7.57
N HIS A 66 5.38 -11.76 8.44
CA HIS A 66 5.62 -11.97 9.88
C HIS A 66 5.56 -13.47 10.20
N ASP A 67 4.56 -13.91 10.98
CA ASP A 67 4.16 -15.32 11.11
C ASP A 67 3.38 -15.80 9.86
N LYS A 68 2.62 -14.87 9.26
CA LYS A 68 1.83 -15.05 8.05
C LYS A 68 2.12 -13.91 7.08
N TRP A 69 1.79 -14.11 5.81
CA TRP A 69 1.71 -13.02 4.86
C TRP A 69 0.54 -12.11 5.24
N THR A 70 0.80 -10.82 5.30
CA THR A 70 -0.21 -9.79 5.54
C THR A 70 -0.18 -8.82 4.39
N VAL A 71 -1.34 -8.53 3.82
CA VAL A 71 -1.53 -7.50 2.81
C VAL A 71 -2.38 -6.41 3.43
N GLN A 72 -1.90 -5.17 3.40
CA GLN A 72 -2.66 -4.03 3.92
C GLN A 72 -2.57 -2.83 2.98
N VAL A 73 -3.64 -2.04 2.92
CA VAL A 73 -3.63 -0.77 2.22
C VAL A 73 -3.60 0.37 3.21
N LEU A 74 -2.65 1.27 3.03
CA LEU A 74 -2.51 2.52 3.77
C LEU A 74 -2.75 3.72 2.85
N GLU A 75 -3.21 4.81 3.44
CA GLU A 75 -3.36 6.10 2.77
C GLU A 75 -2.90 7.22 3.69
N THR A 76 -2.31 8.26 3.11
CA THR A 76 -2.02 9.49 3.83
C THR A 76 -3.29 10.06 4.44
N SER A 77 -3.31 10.10 5.76
CA SER A 77 -4.47 10.52 6.55
C SER A 77 -4.63 12.04 6.58
N GLY A 78 -5.87 12.49 6.40
CA GLY A 78 -6.26 13.89 6.47
C GLY A 78 -6.30 14.48 7.89
N PRO A 79 -6.72 15.74 8.05
CA PRO A 79 -6.67 16.47 9.33
C PRO A 79 -7.57 15.88 10.43
N ASP A 80 -8.65 15.18 10.06
CA ASP A 80 -9.61 14.60 11.00
C ASP A 80 -9.22 13.21 11.54
N HIS A 81 -8.08 12.67 11.09
CA HIS A 81 -7.59 11.36 11.52
C HIS A 81 -6.77 11.42 12.81
N HIS A 82 -6.49 10.24 13.37
CA HIS A 82 -5.72 10.11 14.60
C HIS A 82 -4.27 10.60 14.43
N ARG A 83 -3.68 10.40 13.24
CA ARG A 83 -2.36 10.95 12.89
C ARG A 83 -2.38 11.60 11.50
N PRO A 84 -2.80 12.87 11.41
CA PRO A 84 -2.77 13.62 10.16
C PRO A 84 -1.37 13.60 9.55
N GLY A 85 -1.29 13.35 8.25
CA GLY A 85 -0.05 13.42 7.46
C GLY A 85 0.76 12.13 7.45
N PHE A 86 0.41 11.16 8.31
CA PHE A 86 0.96 9.82 8.27
C PHE A 86 0.13 8.91 7.37
N THR A 87 0.75 7.87 6.83
CA THR A 87 0.02 6.78 6.20
C THR A 87 -0.63 5.90 7.28
N GLU A 88 -1.95 5.73 7.22
CA GLU A 88 -2.70 4.86 8.11
C GLU A 88 -3.56 3.90 7.28
N THR A 89 -3.93 2.75 7.85
CA THR A 89 -4.78 1.77 7.17
C THR A 89 -6.13 2.40 6.81
N ILE A 90 -6.51 2.33 5.52
CA ILE A 90 -7.73 3.00 5.01
C ILE A 90 -8.99 2.45 5.68
N SER A 91 -9.11 1.12 5.72
CA SER A 91 -10.25 0.40 6.30
C SER A 91 -9.84 -1.05 6.57
N SER A 92 -10.52 -1.70 7.52
CA SER A 92 -10.28 -3.11 7.84
C SER A 92 -10.59 -4.06 6.67
N GLU A 93 -11.36 -3.62 5.67
CA GLU A 93 -11.63 -4.39 4.45
C GLU A 93 -10.43 -4.52 3.50
N PHE A 94 -9.44 -3.63 3.68
CA PHE A 94 -8.19 -3.63 2.93
C PHE A 94 -7.05 -4.25 3.74
N VAL A 95 -7.39 -5.20 4.63
CA VAL A 95 -6.44 -5.98 5.40
C VAL A 95 -6.74 -7.45 5.19
N PHE A 96 -5.75 -8.19 4.72
CA PHE A 96 -5.82 -9.62 4.45
C PHE A 96 -4.61 -10.33 5.02
N SER A 97 -4.77 -11.55 5.49
CA SER A 97 -3.65 -12.34 6.03
C SER A 97 -3.82 -13.81 5.70
N THR A 98 -2.73 -14.45 5.26
CA THR A 98 -2.73 -15.84 4.80
C THR A 98 -1.37 -16.50 5.02
N ASP A 99 -1.35 -17.83 5.09
CA ASP A 99 -0.12 -18.62 5.12
C ASP A 99 0.43 -18.90 3.71
N ASP A 100 -0.33 -18.56 2.65
CA ASP A 100 0.03 -18.82 1.25
C ASP A 100 0.50 -17.55 0.53
N LEU A 101 1.72 -17.57 0.00
CA LEU A 101 2.30 -16.43 -0.71
C LEU A 101 1.52 -16.07 -1.98
N ARG A 102 1.00 -17.06 -2.72
CA ARG A 102 0.30 -16.77 -3.98
C ARG A 102 -1.02 -16.07 -3.70
N GLU A 103 -1.77 -16.55 -2.72
CA GLU A 103 -3.01 -15.90 -2.28
C GLU A 103 -2.75 -14.46 -1.80
N ALA A 104 -1.63 -14.22 -1.11
CA ALA A 104 -1.22 -12.87 -0.72
C ALA A 104 -0.89 -11.98 -1.94
N VAL A 105 -0.15 -12.49 -2.92
CA VAL A 105 0.17 -11.76 -4.15
C VAL A 105 -1.08 -11.46 -4.98
N GLU A 106 -1.97 -12.43 -5.15
CA GLU A 106 -3.26 -12.24 -5.83
C GLU A 106 -4.08 -11.14 -5.15
N THR A 107 -4.01 -11.06 -3.81
CA THR A 107 -4.67 -10.00 -3.04
C THR A 107 -4.02 -8.62 -3.25
N VAL A 108 -2.69 -8.56 -3.39
CA VAL A 108 -2.00 -7.30 -3.76
C VAL A 108 -2.53 -6.79 -5.10
N GLU A 109 -2.60 -7.65 -6.11
CA GLU A 109 -3.11 -7.29 -7.44
C GLU A 109 -4.60 -6.89 -7.40
N GLU A 110 -5.41 -7.57 -6.58
CA GLU A 110 -6.80 -7.19 -6.34
C GLU A 110 -6.90 -5.78 -5.76
N PHE A 111 -6.15 -5.49 -4.70
CA PHE A 111 -6.18 -4.18 -4.03
C PHE A 111 -5.68 -3.07 -4.94
N VAL A 112 -4.58 -3.29 -5.64
CA VAL A 112 -4.08 -2.37 -6.66
C VAL A 112 -5.17 -2.08 -7.70
N THR A 113 -5.85 -3.11 -8.21
CA THR A 113 -6.90 -2.94 -9.22
C THR A 113 -8.15 -2.23 -8.69
N ARG A 114 -8.55 -2.49 -7.45
CA ARG A 114 -9.71 -1.85 -6.81
C ARG A 114 -9.47 -0.37 -6.48
N LEU A 115 -8.22 -0.02 -6.24
CA LEU A 115 -7.78 1.32 -5.85
C LEU A 115 -7.19 2.11 -7.01
N SER A 116 -7.20 1.56 -8.21
CA SER A 116 -6.78 2.20 -9.46
C SER A 116 -7.98 2.73 -10.21
#